data_AF-A0A938DFH4-F1
#
_entry.id   AF-A0A938DFH4-F1
#
_cell.length_a   1.000
_cell.length_b   1.000
_cell.length_c   1.000
_cell.angle_alpha   90.00
_cell.angle_beta   90.00
_cell.angle_gamma   90.00
#
_symmetry.space_group_name_H-M   'P 1'
#
loop_
_entity.id
_entity.type
_entity.pdbx_description
1 polymer ?
#
loop_
_entity_poly.entity_id
_entity_poly.type
_entity_poly.pdbx_seq_one_letter_code
_entity_poly.pdbx_strand_id
1 'polypeptide(L)'
;MRRIFVLTVGALLFAELGASAAAAGNYEFLAAPQTDLNRVFRLDRSNGEVGACQYGLKEGAAVGVTLCYPPGEGARAGAFSEYALVASRHTGEGGVFRVDLRSGLMSICFVLNETAVVCTPPAK
;
A
#
# COMPACT_ATOMS: atom_id res chain seq x y z
N MET A 1 42.81 -51.68 -21.75
CA MET A 1 41.86 -51.62 -22.90
C MET A 1 40.47 -51.51 -22.31
N ARG A 2 39.58 -50.56 -22.60
CA ARG A 2 39.37 -49.73 -23.80
C ARG A 2 38.64 -48.45 -23.33
N ARG A 3 39.15 -47.30 -23.75
CA ARG A 3 38.57 -45.96 -23.54
C ARG A 3 37.28 -45.83 -24.36
N ILE A 4 36.24 -45.20 -23.82
CA ILE A 4 35.27 -44.45 -24.62
C ILE A 4 35.02 -43.10 -23.94
N PHE A 5 35.31 -42.06 -24.72
CA PHE A 5 35.24 -40.63 -24.43
C PHE A 5 33.83 -40.12 -24.76
N VAL A 6 33.36 -39.19 -23.92
CA VAL A 6 32.58 -37.96 -24.24
C VAL A 6 31.28 -38.10 -25.06
N LEU A 7 30.19 -37.64 -24.44
CA LEU A 7 29.24 -36.71 -25.07
C LEU A 7 28.68 -35.77 -23.99
N THR A 8 29.36 -34.64 -23.86
CA THR A 8 28.85 -33.39 -23.29
C THR A 8 27.73 -32.80 -24.16
N VAL A 9 26.95 -31.90 -23.54
CA VAL A 9 26.08 -30.84 -24.13
C VAL A 9 24.59 -31.12 -23.93
N GLY A 10 23.96 -30.30 -23.07
CA GLY A 10 22.51 -30.13 -23.11
C GLY A 10 21.79 -29.82 -21.79
N ALA A 11 22.45 -29.45 -20.70
CA ALA A 11 21.74 -28.88 -19.55
C ALA A 11 21.68 -27.35 -19.72
N LEU A 12 20.80 -26.91 -20.62
CA LEU A 12 20.43 -25.50 -20.77
C LEU A 12 19.78 -25.03 -19.46
N LEU A 13 20.51 -24.14 -18.80
CA LEU A 13 20.09 -23.21 -17.76
C LEU A 13 18.63 -22.75 -17.93
N PHE A 14 17.72 -23.28 -17.10
CA PHE A 14 16.49 -22.59 -16.74
C PHE A 14 16.79 -21.66 -15.54
N ALA A 15 17.60 -20.63 -15.80
CA ALA A 15 17.62 -19.45 -14.96
C ALA A 15 16.71 -18.41 -15.63
N GLU A 16 16.04 -17.60 -14.83
CA GLU A 16 15.25 -16.41 -15.24
C GLU A 16 13.75 -16.61 -15.51
N LEU A 17 12.99 -17.00 -14.49
CA LEU A 17 11.60 -16.50 -14.33
C LEU A 17 11.41 -15.96 -12.90
N GLY A 18 12.14 -14.89 -12.60
CA GLY A 18 12.00 -14.11 -11.36
C GLY A 18 11.65 -12.65 -11.59
N ALA A 19 11.30 -12.26 -12.82
CA ALA A 19 10.72 -10.95 -13.08
C ALA A 19 9.30 -10.97 -12.50
N SER A 20 9.17 -10.56 -11.24
CA SER A 20 7.88 -10.20 -10.68
C SER A 20 7.30 -9.14 -11.60
N ALA A 21 6.34 -9.53 -12.44
CA ALA A 21 5.62 -8.59 -13.27
C ALA A 21 5.04 -7.57 -12.30
N ALA A 22 5.57 -6.36 -12.30
CA ALA A 22 5.01 -5.27 -11.55
C ALA A 22 3.61 -5.06 -12.13
N ALA A 23 2.61 -5.70 -11.50
CA ALA A 23 1.22 -5.47 -11.83
C ALA A 23 1.01 -3.96 -11.70
N ALA A 24 0.62 -3.33 -12.80
CA ALA A 24 0.23 -1.93 -12.80
C ALA A 24 -0.97 -1.80 -11.85
N GLY A 25 -0.69 -1.47 -10.59
CA GLY A 25 -1.73 -1.37 -9.59
C GLY A 25 -2.52 -0.08 -9.79
N ASN A 26 -3.83 -0.19 -9.67
CA ASN A 26 -4.73 0.95 -9.82
C ASN A 26 -4.80 1.69 -8.49
N TYR A 27 -3.85 2.59 -8.25
CA TYR A 27 -3.74 3.32 -7.00
C TYR A 27 -4.19 4.77 -7.12
N GLU A 28 -4.90 5.23 -6.10
CA GLU A 28 -5.15 6.64 -5.85
C GLU A 28 -4.36 7.07 -4.61
N PHE A 29 -3.90 8.33 -4.61
CA PHE A 29 -3.12 8.89 -3.51
C PHE A 29 -3.75 10.18 -3.04
N LEU A 30 -3.80 10.36 -1.72
CA LEU A 30 -4.28 11.58 -1.09
C LEU A 30 -3.35 11.97 0.06
N ALA A 31 -2.87 13.20 0.04
CA ALA A 31 -2.09 13.74 1.16
C ALA A 31 -2.95 13.74 2.44
N ALA A 32 -2.33 13.42 3.56
CA ALA A 32 -2.98 13.53 4.85
C ALA A 32 -3.44 14.99 5.07
N PRO A 33 -4.63 15.23 5.65
CA PRO A 33 -5.14 16.59 5.85
C PRO A 33 -4.33 17.40 6.87
N GLN A 34 -3.57 16.73 7.74
CA GLN A 34 -2.73 17.39 8.73
C GLN A 34 -1.57 18.13 8.05
N THR A 35 -1.34 19.37 8.46
CA THR A 35 -0.31 20.24 7.87
C THR A 35 1.09 20.03 8.45
N ASP A 36 1.18 19.38 9.61
CA ASP A 36 2.42 19.09 10.34
C ASP A 36 2.90 17.64 10.12
N LEU A 37 2.23 16.87 9.26
CA LEU A 37 2.54 15.47 8.97
C LEU A 37 2.82 15.27 7.48
N ASN A 38 4.03 14.80 7.17
CA ASN A 38 4.41 14.41 5.80
C ASN A 38 3.92 12.99 5.48
N ARG A 39 2.60 12.82 5.39
CA ARG A 39 1.95 11.52 5.16
C ARG A 39 1.06 11.56 3.93
N VAL A 40 1.06 10.46 3.19
CA VAL A 40 0.18 10.23 2.04
C VAL A 40 -0.54 8.91 2.26
N PHE A 41 -1.86 8.92 2.10
CA PHE A 41 -2.68 7.72 2.05
C PHE A 41 -2.73 7.21 0.61
N ARG A 42 -2.76 5.89 0.49
CA ARG A 42 -2.95 5.18 -0.76
C ARG A 42 -4.25 4.41 -0.69
N LEU A 43 -5.03 4.44 -1.76
CA LEU A 43 -6.17 3.56 -1.98
C LEU A 43 -5.86 2.63 -3.15
N ASP A 44 -6.02 1.33 -2.95
CA ASP A 44 -6.12 0.37 -4.04
C ASP A 44 -7.54 0.38 -4.60
N ARG A 45 -7.70 0.94 -5.80
CA ARG A 45 -9.00 1.06 -6.46
C ARG A 45 -9.57 -0.29 -6.91
N SER A 46 -8.76 -1.34 -6.96
CA SER A 46 -9.24 -2.67 -7.35
C SER A 46 -10.03 -3.38 -6.25
N ASN A 47 -9.78 -3.06 -4.98
CA ASN A 47 -10.35 -3.77 -3.85
C ASN A 47 -10.73 -2.88 -2.65
N GLY A 48 -10.42 -1.58 -2.69
CA GLY A 48 -10.72 -0.64 -1.61
C GLY A 48 -9.77 -0.66 -0.42
N GLU A 49 -8.62 -1.36 -0.49
CA GLU A 49 -7.62 -1.36 0.58
C GLU A 49 -6.97 0.02 0.73
N VAL A 50 -6.81 0.48 1.97
CA VAL A 50 -6.17 1.76 2.30
C VAL A 50 -4.86 1.51 3.04
N GLY A 51 -3.79 2.08 2.50
CA GLY A 51 -2.46 2.13 3.13
C GLY A 51 -2.02 3.57 3.36
N ALA A 52 -0.86 3.74 3.99
CA ALA A 52 -0.25 5.06 4.17
C ALA A 52 1.26 4.94 4.17
N CYS A 53 1.93 5.96 3.64
CA CYS A 53 3.36 6.14 3.76
C CYS A 53 3.67 7.52 4.33
N GLN A 54 4.77 7.62 5.06
CA GLN A 54 5.21 8.84 5.70
C GLN A 54 6.71 9.05 5.47
N TYR A 55 7.09 10.32 5.29
CA TYR A 55 8.48 10.72 5.36
C TYR A 55 8.93 10.84 6.83
N GLY A 56 10.10 10.27 7.14
CA GLY A 56 10.75 10.42 8.43
C GLY A 56 12.25 10.66 8.28
N LEU A 57 12.84 11.39 9.22
CA LEU A 57 14.29 11.51 9.35
C LEU A 57 14.77 10.55 10.44
N LYS A 58 15.79 9.75 10.13
CA LYS A 58 16.51 9.01 11.17
C LYS A 58 17.52 9.95 11.83
N GLU A 59 17.69 9.83 13.14
CA GLU A 59 18.69 10.62 13.86
C GLU A 59 20.08 10.40 13.24
N GLY A 60 20.79 11.50 12.96
CA GLY A 60 22.11 11.47 12.32
C GLY A 60 22.12 11.16 10.81
N ALA A 61 20.96 10.96 10.16
CA ALA A 61 20.90 10.75 8.72
C ALA A 61 20.85 12.08 7.94
N ALA A 62 21.65 12.19 6.87
CA ALA A 62 21.64 13.34 5.97
C ALA A 62 20.43 13.35 5.02
N VAL A 63 19.76 12.21 4.83
CA VAL A 63 18.61 12.02 3.95
C VAL A 63 17.52 11.26 4.70
N GLY A 64 16.26 11.68 4.57
CA GLY A 64 15.14 10.97 5.16
C GLY A 64 14.74 9.71 4.42
N VAL A 65 13.78 8.98 4.99
CA VAL A 65 13.27 7.71 4.49
C VAL A 65 11.76 7.78 4.32
N THR A 66 11.25 7.03 3.34
CA THR A 66 9.81 6.77 3.22
C THR A 66 9.48 5.48 3.98
N LEU A 67 8.60 5.59 4.97
CA LEU A 67 8.13 4.49 5.78
C LEU A 67 6.67 4.23 5.43
N CYS A 68 6.36 3.03 4.93
CA CYS A 68 4.99 2.63 4.62
C CYS A 68 4.44 1.73 5.72
N TYR A 69 3.27 2.10 6.24
CA TYR A 69 2.56 1.32 7.24
C TYR A 69 1.85 0.15 6.56
N PRO A 70 1.89 -1.06 7.13
CA PRO A 70 1.05 -2.15 6.66
C PRO A 70 -0.45 -1.84 6.91
N PRO A 71 -1.36 -2.37 6.09
CA PRO A 71 -2.79 -2.31 6.35
C PRO A 71 -3.16 -3.12 7.61
N GLY A 72 -4.14 -2.63 8.36
CA GLY A 72 -4.70 -3.21 9.60
C GLY A 72 -6.19 -3.56 9.47
N GLU A 73 -6.84 -3.98 10.56
CA GLU A 73 -8.15 -4.67 10.55
C GLU A 73 -9.24 -4.08 9.66
N GLY A 74 -9.46 -2.76 9.70
CA GLY A 74 -10.50 -2.09 8.89
C GLY A 74 -10.02 -1.52 7.56
N ALA A 75 -8.70 -1.39 7.38
CA ALA A 75 -8.11 -0.78 6.18
C ALA A 75 -7.80 -1.80 5.06
N ARG A 76 -8.03 -3.08 5.33
CA ARG A 76 -7.95 -4.16 4.31
C ARG A 76 -8.93 -3.90 3.17
N ALA A 77 -8.78 -4.69 2.11
CA ALA A 77 -9.75 -4.79 1.03
C ALA A 77 -11.20 -4.80 1.55
N GLY A 78 -12.04 -3.95 0.96
CA GLY A 78 -13.46 -3.86 1.24
C GLY A 78 -14.29 -4.84 0.42
N ALA A 79 -15.60 -4.62 0.40
CA ALA A 79 -16.47 -5.28 -0.58
C ALA A 79 -16.07 -4.86 -2.01
N PHE A 80 -16.45 -5.63 -3.01
CA PHE A 80 -16.21 -5.22 -4.39
C PHE A 80 -17.05 -3.96 -4.72
N SER A 81 -16.39 -2.81 -4.88
CA SER A 81 -17.02 -1.54 -5.24
C SER A 81 -16.02 -0.56 -5.86
N GLU A 82 -16.50 0.64 -6.20
CA GLU A 82 -15.67 1.77 -6.58
C GLU A 82 -15.40 2.64 -5.36
N TYR A 83 -14.13 2.85 -5.05
CA TYR A 83 -13.72 3.62 -3.88
C TYR A 83 -12.99 4.91 -4.28
N ALA A 84 -13.08 5.91 -3.42
CA ALA A 84 -12.28 7.14 -3.48
C ALA A 84 -11.82 7.55 -2.08
N LEU A 85 -10.81 8.43 -2.00
CA LEU A 85 -10.39 9.06 -0.77
C LEU A 85 -10.89 10.51 -0.68
N VAL A 86 -11.34 10.90 0.51
CA VAL A 86 -11.70 12.29 0.82
C VAL A 86 -11.02 12.72 2.12
N ALA A 87 -10.31 13.85 2.10
CA ALA A 87 -9.59 14.32 3.27
C ALA A 87 -10.56 14.86 4.33
N SER A 88 -10.39 14.49 5.61
CA SER A 88 -11.27 14.98 6.68
C SER A 88 -11.13 16.49 6.93
N ARG A 89 -9.95 17.06 6.62
CA ARG A 89 -9.57 18.46 6.87
C ARG A 89 -9.79 18.90 8.32
N HIS A 90 -9.72 17.96 9.26
CA HIS A 90 -9.82 18.24 10.69
C HIS A 90 -8.43 18.49 11.29
N THR A 91 -8.34 19.42 12.24
CA THR A 91 -7.06 19.84 12.86
C THR A 91 -6.56 18.88 13.94
N GLY A 92 -7.44 18.30 14.76
CA GLY A 92 -7.07 17.31 15.79
C GLY A 92 -7.25 15.83 15.40
N GLU A 93 -8.35 15.49 14.71
CA GLU A 93 -8.74 14.12 14.34
C GLU A 93 -8.49 13.86 12.84
N GLY A 94 -7.23 13.95 12.43
CA GLY A 94 -6.89 13.86 11.00
C GLY A 94 -6.90 12.42 10.46
N GLY A 95 -7.54 12.25 9.31
CA GLY A 95 -7.63 10.98 8.57
C GLY A 95 -8.22 11.20 7.19
N VAL A 96 -8.40 10.13 6.43
CA VAL A 96 -9.07 10.16 5.13
C VAL A 96 -10.29 9.27 5.16
N PHE A 97 -11.41 9.74 4.62
CA PHE A 97 -12.56 8.89 4.39
C PHE A 97 -12.31 8.01 3.17
N ARG A 98 -12.43 6.69 3.35
CA ARG A 98 -12.72 5.76 2.26
C ARG A 98 -14.20 5.85 1.96
N VAL A 99 -14.53 6.30 0.76
CA VAL A 99 -15.92 6.46 0.30
C VAL A 99 -16.19 5.38 -0.74
N ASP A 100 -17.20 4.56 -0.50
CA ASP A 100 -17.78 3.70 -1.52
C ASP A 100 -18.70 4.55 -2.40
N LEU A 101 -18.28 4.79 -3.65
CA LEU A 101 -19.00 5.64 -4.60
C LEU A 101 -20.30 5.00 -5.10
N ARG A 102 -20.48 3.68 -4.96
CA ARG A 102 -21.69 2.98 -5.38
C ARG A 102 -22.76 2.98 -4.30
N SER A 103 -22.36 2.77 -3.04
CA SER A 103 -23.31 2.68 -1.91
C SER A 103 -23.45 3.97 -1.09
N GLY A 104 -22.43 4.82 -1.12
CA GLY A 104 -22.31 6.00 -0.27
C GLY A 104 -21.86 5.70 1.15
N LEU A 105 -21.47 4.45 1.46
CA LEU A 105 -20.89 4.10 2.75
C LEU A 105 -19.51 4.72 2.90
N MET A 106 -19.20 5.17 4.12
CA MET A 106 -17.96 5.84 4.45
C MET A 106 -17.33 5.22 5.69
N SER A 107 -16.02 5.08 5.66
CA SER A 107 -15.19 4.76 6.83
C SER A 107 -14.07 5.79 6.91
N ILE A 108 -13.80 6.36 8.09
CA ILE A 108 -12.58 7.16 8.25
C ILE A 108 -11.40 6.22 8.51
N CYS A 109 -10.31 6.44 7.79
CA CYS A 109 -9.08 5.67 7.85
C CYS A 109 -7.93 6.53 8.39
N PHE A 110 -7.15 5.98 9.31
CA PHE A 110 -6.07 6.66 10.02
C PHE A 110 -4.99 5.68 10.45
N VAL A 111 -3.82 6.19 10.85
CA VAL A 111 -2.75 5.36 11.42
C VAL A 111 -3.00 5.21 12.91
N LEU A 112 -3.21 3.98 13.37
CA LEU A 112 -3.38 3.65 14.77
C LEU A 112 -2.02 3.32 15.40
N ASN A 113 -1.70 3.99 16.51
CA ASN A 113 -0.50 3.76 17.32
C ASN A 113 0.79 3.65 16.49
N GLU A 114 0.90 4.43 15.41
CA GLU A 114 2.08 4.44 14.52
C GLU A 114 2.50 3.07 13.94
N THR A 115 1.59 2.10 13.90
CA THR A 115 1.94 0.72 13.51
C THR A 115 1.13 0.20 12.33
N ALA A 116 -0.13 0.60 12.21
CA ALA A 116 -1.01 0.11 11.16
C ALA A 116 -2.01 1.17 10.70
N VAL A 117 -2.45 1.06 9.44
CA VAL A 117 -3.60 1.82 8.96
C VAL A 117 -4.87 1.06 9.32
N VAL A 118 -5.84 1.71 9.94
CA VAL A 118 -7.15 1.13 10.27
C VAL A 118 -8.25 2.03 9.74
N CYS A 119 -9.43 1.46 9.49
CA CYS A 119 -10.63 2.24 9.19
C CYS A 119 -11.74 1.87 10.17
N THR A 120 -12.63 2.83 10.46
CA THR A 120 -13.83 2.58 11.27
C THR A 120 -14.81 1.64 10.55
N PRO A 121 -15.77 1.05 11.27
CA PRO A 121 -16.93 0.43 10.65
C PRO A 121 -17.62 1.39 9.66
N PRO A 122 -18.11 0.90 8.51
CA PRO A 122 -18.76 1.73 7.51
C PRO A 122 -20.11 2.27 8.00
N ALA A 123 -20.39 3.54 7.71
CA ALA A 123 -21.66 4.21 8.02
C ALA A 123 -22.10 5.16 6.89
N LYS A 124 -23.36 5.60 6.90
CA LYS A 124 -23.93 6.57 5.96
C LYS A 124 -24.66 7.68 6.71
#